data_AF-A0A7Y2CBV3-F1
#
_entry.id   AF-A0A7Y2CBV3-F1
#
_cell.length_a   1.000
_cell.length_b   1.000
_cell.length_c   1.000
_cell.angle_alpha   90.00
_cell.angle_beta   90.00
_cell.angle_gamma   90.00
#
_symmetry.space_group_name_H-M   'P 1'
#
loop_
_entity.id
_entity.type
_entity.pdbx_description
1 polymer ?
#
loop_
_entity_poly.entity_id
_entity_poly.type
_entity_poly.pdbx_seq_one_letter_code
_entity_poly.pdbx_strand_id
1 'polypeptide(L)'
;MNRTSILLLWTLFCLIGCSDDGRTSLIVYSPHGKEMLSDAERAFEETYPDVDVRWIDMGGQNAYDRIRTESQNPQASVWWGGDSPTFSKAASEGLLESYRPSWASEVPESARDPEDRWYGTFLTPEVILYNSRTVAAED
;
A
#
# COMPACT_ATOMS: atom_id res chain seq x y z
N MET A 1 -6.74 -0.97 -53.85
CA MET A 1 -6.89 -1.14 -52.39
C MET A 1 -6.16 0.03 -51.73
N ASN A 2 -6.88 1.08 -51.36
CA ASN A 2 -6.25 2.37 -51.03
C ASN A 2 -5.62 2.33 -49.63
N ARG A 3 -4.45 2.96 -49.49
CA ARG A 3 -3.69 3.08 -48.23
C ARG A 3 -4.53 3.65 -47.09
N THR A 4 -5.54 4.46 -47.40
CA THR A 4 -6.54 4.99 -46.47
C THR A 4 -7.48 3.94 -45.90
N SER A 5 -7.81 2.86 -46.63
CA SER A 5 -8.64 1.76 -46.13
C SER A 5 -7.88 0.83 -45.18
N ILE A 6 -6.55 0.74 -45.30
CA ILE A 6 -5.69 -0.05 -44.39
C ILE A 6 -5.45 0.72 -43.08
N LEU A 7 -5.33 2.05 -43.14
CA LEU A 7 -5.19 2.90 -41.95
C LEU A 7 -6.46 2.92 -41.08
N LEU A 8 -7.65 2.88 -41.68
CA LEU A 8 -8.92 2.82 -40.93
C LEU A 8 -9.17 1.46 -40.26
N LEU A 9 -8.65 0.36 -40.80
CA LEU A 9 -8.76 -0.98 -40.18
C LEU A 9 -7.83 -1.16 -38.97
N TRP A 10 -6.70 -0.44 -38.92
CA TRP A 10 -5.77 -0.49 -37.78
C TRP A 10 -6.25 0.35 -36.59
N THR A 11 -6.94 1.47 -36.83
CA THR A 11 -7.49 2.31 -35.75
C THR A 11 -8.65 1.64 -35.00
N LEU A 12 -9.39 0.74 -35.66
CA LEU A 12 -10.54 0.04 -35.06
C LEU A 12 -10.13 -1.12 -34.14
N PHE A 13 -8.90 -1.63 -34.25
CA PHE A 13 -8.39 -2.74 -33.43
C PHE A 13 -7.85 -2.29 -32.06
N CYS A 14 -7.58 -0.98 -31.87
CA CYS A 14 -7.07 -0.44 -30.61
C CYS A 14 -8.16 -0.12 -29.56
N LEU A 15 -9.45 -0.23 -29.89
CA LEU A 15 -10.54 0.15 -28.98
C LEU A 15 -11.13 -1.02 -28.16
N ILE A 16 -10.60 -2.24 -28.30
CA ILE A 16 -11.11 -3.44 -27.61
C ILE A 16 -10.26 -3.77 -26.35
N GLY A 17 -9.29 -2.93 -25.99
CA GLY A 17 -8.22 -3.28 -25.03
C GLY A 17 -8.44 -2.97 -23.55
N CYS A 18 -9.49 -2.25 -23.15
CA CYS A 18 -9.75 -1.98 -21.72
C CYS A 18 -11.01 -2.73 -21.27
N SER A 19 -10.82 -3.99 -20.89
CA SER A 19 -11.77 -4.70 -20.03
C SER A 19 -11.55 -4.18 -18.60
N ASP A 20 -12.18 -3.05 -18.29
CA ASP A 20 -12.45 -2.70 -16.89
C ASP A 20 -13.47 -3.71 -16.37
N ASP A 21 -13.10 -4.53 -15.39
CA ASP A 21 -14.00 -5.53 -14.81
C ASP A 21 -15.04 -4.90 -13.86
N GLY A 22 -14.99 -3.56 -13.72
CA GLY A 22 -15.94 -2.74 -12.97
C GLY A 22 -15.69 -2.73 -11.47
N ARG A 23 -14.62 -3.38 -10.99
CA ARG A 23 -14.23 -3.39 -9.58
C ARG A 23 -13.53 -2.08 -9.21
N THR A 24 -13.66 -1.69 -7.95
CA THR A 24 -12.93 -0.55 -7.39
C THR A 24 -11.48 -0.96 -7.14
N SER A 25 -10.52 -0.36 -7.86
CA SER A 25 -9.10 -0.63 -7.63
C SER A 25 -8.62 -0.02 -6.31
N LEU A 26 -8.05 -0.84 -5.43
CA LEU A 26 -7.39 -0.44 -4.18
C LEU A 26 -5.88 -0.65 -4.32
N ILE A 27 -5.12 0.42 -4.50
CA ILE A 27 -3.66 0.34 -4.70
C ILE A 27 -2.94 0.48 -3.35
N VAL A 28 -2.16 -0.51 -2.96
CA VAL A 28 -1.45 -0.59 -1.67
C VAL A 28 0.06 -0.51 -1.88
N TYR A 29 0.72 0.48 -1.30
CA TYR A 29 2.18 0.50 -1.20
C TYR A 29 2.60 -0.13 0.13
N SER A 30 3.47 -1.13 0.09
CA SER A 30 3.83 -1.87 1.30
C SER A 30 5.21 -2.53 1.21
N PRO A 31 6.00 -2.56 2.30
CA PRO A 31 7.25 -3.31 2.38
C PRO A 31 7.04 -4.78 2.77
N HIS A 32 5.79 -5.21 2.95
CA HIS A 32 5.49 -6.55 3.43
C HIS A 32 5.77 -7.59 2.35
N GLY A 33 6.23 -8.78 2.77
CA GLY A 33 6.53 -9.85 1.84
C GLY A 33 5.29 -10.34 1.09
N LYS A 34 5.52 -10.86 -0.12
CA LYS A 34 4.49 -11.36 -1.04
C LYS A 34 3.44 -12.26 -0.38
N GLU A 35 3.86 -13.15 0.54
CA GLU A 35 2.93 -14.05 1.24
C GLU A 35 1.86 -13.27 2.01
N MET A 36 2.26 -12.32 2.85
CA MET A 36 1.32 -11.53 3.63
C MET A 36 0.45 -10.62 2.75
N LEU A 37 1.01 -10.06 1.67
CA LEU A 37 0.26 -9.24 0.73
C LEU A 37 -0.80 -10.06 -0.03
N SER A 38 -0.44 -11.26 -0.51
CA SER A 38 -1.38 -12.15 -1.19
C SER A 38 -2.47 -12.68 -0.26
N ASP A 39 -2.15 -12.95 1.02
CA ASP A 39 -3.16 -13.35 2.00
C ASP A 39 -4.10 -12.21 2.36
N ALA A 40 -3.58 -10.98 2.50
CA ALA A 40 -4.39 -9.80 2.75
C ALA A 40 -5.30 -9.46 1.57
N GLU A 41 -4.78 -9.49 0.33
CA GLU A 41 -5.54 -9.37 -0.91
C GLU A 41 -6.70 -10.38 -0.92
N ARG A 42 -6.40 -11.67 -0.81
CA ARG A 42 -7.41 -12.73 -0.83
C ARG A 42 -8.48 -12.53 0.25
N ALA A 43 -8.08 -12.31 1.50
CA ALA A 43 -9.02 -12.17 2.60
C ALA A 43 -9.90 -10.91 2.47
N PHE A 44 -9.34 -9.81 1.96
CA PHE A 44 -10.08 -8.57 1.73
C PHE A 44 -11.09 -8.74 0.60
N GLU A 45 -10.68 -9.32 -0.53
CA GLU A 45 -11.55 -9.53 -1.69
C GLU A 45 -12.64 -10.59 -1.43
N GLU A 46 -12.39 -11.59 -0.59
CA GLU A 46 -13.42 -12.52 -0.11
C GLU A 46 -14.54 -11.79 0.65
N THR A 47 -14.20 -10.70 1.35
CA THR A 47 -15.16 -9.87 2.11
C THR A 47 -15.79 -8.77 1.25
N TYR A 48 -15.02 -8.21 0.32
CA TYR A 48 -15.38 -7.09 -0.55
C TYR A 48 -15.15 -7.47 -2.02
N PRO A 49 -16.04 -8.29 -2.63
CA PRO A 49 -15.84 -8.85 -3.97
C PRO A 49 -15.87 -7.79 -5.08
N ASP A 50 -16.33 -6.58 -4.78
CA ASP A 50 -16.37 -5.43 -5.68
C ASP A 50 -15.07 -4.59 -5.66
N VAL A 51 -14.08 -4.95 -4.85
CA VAL A 51 -12.78 -4.25 -4.75
C VAL A 51 -11.67 -5.13 -5.31
N ASP A 52 -10.84 -4.62 -6.23
CA ASP A 52 -9.63 -5.26 -6.77
C ASP A 52 -8.39 -4.72 -6.04
N VAL A 53 -7.77 -5.52 -5.17
CA VAL A 53 -6.63 -5.13 -4.35
C VAL A 53 -5.35 -5.36 -5.14
N ARG A 54 -4.63 -4.27 -5.42
CA ARG A 54 -3.34 -4.31 -6.11
C ARG A 54 -2.27 -3.77 -5.20
N TRP A 55 -1.20 -4.52 -4.99
CA TRP A 55 -0.09 -4.07 -4.15
C TRP A 55 1.20 -3.89 -4.94
N ILE A 56 2.04 -2.97 -4.46
CA ILE A 56 3.42 -2.80 -4.92
C ILE A 56 4.33 -3.00 -3.72
N ASP A 57 5.13 -4.06 -3.80
CA ASP A 57 6.19 -4.36 -2.83
C ASP A 57 7.30 -3.31 -2.95
N MET A 58 7.47 -2.49 -1.92
CA MET A 58 8.56 -1.53 -1.80
C MET A 58 8.87 -1.18 -0.34
N GLY A 59 10.15 -0.98 -0.03
CA GLY A 59 10.59 -0.53 1.30
C GLY A 59 9.90 0.76 1.75
N GLY A 60 9.69 0.93 3.07
CA GLY A 60 8.95 2.07 3.63
C GLY A 60 9.49 3.44 3.22
N GLN A 61 10.82 3.60 3.13
CA GLN A 61 11.44 4.83 2.63
C GLN A 61 11.14 5.09 1.14
N ASN A 62 11.15 4.03 0.31
CA ASN A 62 10.79 4.15 -1.10
C ASN A 62 9.30 4.51 -1.27
N ALA A 63 8.43 3.95 -0.43
CA ALA A 63 7.01 4.33 -0.40
C ALA A 63 6.83 5.81 -0.06
N TYR A 64 7.50 6.31 0.99
CA TYR A 64 7.49 7.72 1.35
C TYR A 64 7.94 8.63 0.19
N ASP A 65 9.10 8.34 -0.41
CA ASP A 65 9.64 9.18 -1.49
C ASP A 65 8.75 9.17 -2.74
N ARG A 66 8.13 8.03 -3.03
CA ARG A 66 7.17 7.90 -4.12
C ARG A 66 5.90 8.66 -3.85
N ILE A 67 5.29 8.52 -2.67
CA ILE A 67 4.08 9.26 -2.26
C ILE A 67 4.33 10.77 -2.34
N ARG A 68 5.48 11.23 -1.84
CA ARG A 68 5.86 12.65 -1.92
C ARG A 68 5.98 13.14 -3.37
N THR A 69 6.57 12.33 -4.24
CA THR A 69 6.72 12.63 -5.68
C THR A 69 5.38 12.62 -6.41
N GLU A 70 4.48 11.70 -6.06
CA GLU A 70 3.15 11.54 -6.63
C GLU A 70 2.10 12.46 -5.98
N SER A 71 2.48 13.34 -5.04
CA SER A 71 1.52 14.14 -4.23
C SER A 71 0.52 14.98 -5.04
N GLN A 72 0.88 15.43 -6.24
CA GLN A 72 -0.03 16.18 -7.13
C GLN A 72 -0.98 15.28 -7.93
N ASN A 73 -0.69 13.97 -8.00
CA ASN A 73 -1.51 12.96 -8.66
C ASN A 73 -1.33 11.60 -7.96
N PRO A 74 -1.85 11.42 -6.73
CA PRO A 74 -1.62 10.22 -5.93
C PRO A 74 -2.06 8.95 -6.67
N GLN A 75 -1.21 7.92 -6.66
CA GLN A 75 -1.55 6.62 -7.26
C GLN A 75 -1.92 5.58 -6.19
N ALA A 76 -1.34 5.65 -5.00
CA ALA A 76 -1.69 4.76 -3.90
C ALA A 76 -3.01 5.18 -3.25
N SER A 77 -3.84 4.19 -2.92
CA SER A 77 -5.01 4.34 -2.06
C SER A 77 -4.63 4.17 -0.58
N VAL A 78 -3.69 3.26 -0.29
CA VAL A 78 -3.25 2.93 1.06
C VAL A 78 -1.73 2.78 1.09
N TRP A 79 -1.10 3.34 2.12
CA TRP A 79 0.29 3.03 2.47
C TRP A 79 0.30 2.20 3.75
N TRP A 80 0.79 0.96 3.65
CA TRP A 80 0.77 0.00 4.73
C TRP A 80 2.16 -0.57 5.01
N GLY A 81 2.76 -0.16 6.13
CA GLY A 81 4.06 -0.66 6.60
C GLY A 81 5.18 0.38 6.46
N GLY A 82 5.94 0.53 7.53
CA GLY A 82 6.93 1.58 7.75
C GLY A 82 6.99 1.93 9.25
N ASP A 83 7.92 2.81 9.62
CA ASP A 83 8.07 3.26 11.00
C ASP A 83 7.23 4.52 11.29
N SER A 84 6.81 4.68 12.56
CA SER A 84 6.00 5.83 13.00
C SER A 84 6.66 7.20 12.75
N PRO A 85 7.99 7.40 12.91
CA PRO A 85 8.64 8.65 12.53
C PRO A 85 8.43 9.03 11.07
N THR A 86 8.54 8.08 10.14
CA THR A 86 8.33 8.33 8.71
C THR A 86 6.87 8.72 8.41
N PHE A 87 5.89 8.03 8.99
CA PHE A 87 4.48 8.41 8.87
C PHE A 87 4.19 9.78 9.49
N SER A 88 4.77 10.10 10.65
CA SER A 88 4.64 11.41 11.30
C SER A 88 5.21 12.54 10.43
N LYS A 89 6.34 12.28 9.76
CA LYS A 89 6.91 13.22 8.79
C LYS A 89 5.98 13.42 7.60
N ALA A 90 5.48 12.35 6.99
CA ALA A 90 4.55 12.41 5.87
C ALA A 90 3.26 13.18 6.21
N ALA A 91 2.71 12.95 7.40
CA ALA A 91 1.60 13.71 7.96
C ALA A 91 1.91 15.22 8.05
N SER A 92 3.08 15.59 8.59
CA SER A 92 3.50 17.01 8.69
C SER A 92 3.71 17.69 7.34
N GLU A 93 4.00 16.92 6.29
CA GLU A 93 4.15 17.38 4.91
C GLU A 93 2.83 17.41 4.14
N GLY A 94 1.71 17.05 4.78
CA GLY A 94 0.38 17.04 4.15
C GLY A 94 0.18 15.92 3.12
N LEU A 95 0.94 14.84 3.23
CA LEU A 95 0.91 13.71 2.29
C LEU A 95 -0.16 12.65 2.62
N LEU A 96 -0.79 12.75 3.79
CA LEU A 96 -1.73 11.76 4.31
C LEU A 96 -3.08 12.41 4.59
N GLU A 97 -4.16 11.78 4.11
CA GLU A 97 -5.52 12.19 4.42
C GLU A 97 -5.95 11.70 5.80
N SER A 98 -6.81 12.46 6.47
CA SER A 98 -7.40 12.05 7.76
C SER A 98 -8.52 11.03 7.52
N TYR A 99 -8.45 9.90 8.19
CA TYR A 99 -9.48 8.87 8.19
C TYR A 99 -9.54 8.19 9.55
N ARG A 100 -10.69 8.24 10.22
CA ARG A 100 -10.90 7.59 11.51
C ARG A 100 -11.57 6.21 11.34
N PRO A 101 -10.82 5.09 11.39
CA PRO A 101 -11.42 3.76 11.34
C PRO A 101 -12.24 3.47 12.59
N SER A 102 -13.19 2.52 12.48
CA SER A 102 -14.04 2.09 13.60
C SER A 102 -13.27 1.52 14.79
N TRP A 103 -12.08 0.97 14.55
CA TRP A 103 -11.17 0.41 15.55
C TRP A 103 -10.15 1.42 16.08
N ALA A 104 -10.24 2.71 15.71
CA ALA A 104 -9.27 3.73 16.12
C ALA A 104 -9.04 3.79 17.64
N SER A 105 -10.09 3.57 18.45
CA SER A 105 -10.03 3.57 19.92
C SER A 105 -9.14 2.47 20.50
N GLU A 106 -8.94 1.37 19.77
CA GLU A 106 -8.16 0.22 20.21
C GLU A 106 -6.64 0.45 20.03
N VAL A 107 -6.25 1.46 19.26
CA VAL A 107 -4.85 1.81 19.06
C VAL A 107 -4.40 2.80 20.14
N PRO A 108 -3.32 2.49 20.90
CA PRO A 108 -2.76 3.41 21.88
C PRO A 108 -2.43 4.77 21.29
N GLU A 109 -2.61 5.84 22.07
CA GLU A 109 -2.33 7.22 21.60
C GLU A 109 -0.88 7.39 21.10
N SER A 110 0.07 6.68 21.71
CA SER A 110 1.48 6.69 21.28
C SER A 110 1.74 5.99 19.95
N ALA A 111 0.76 5.26 19.40
CA ALA A 111 0.86 4.44 18.19
C ALA A 111 -0.09 4.92 17.09
N ARG A 112 -0.56 6.17 17.12
CA ARG A 112 -1.39 6.78 16.07
C ARG A 112 -1.14 8.29 15.96
N ASP A 113 -1.56 8.86 14.84
CA ASP A 113 -1.62 10.31 14.68
C ASP A 113 -2.80 10.89 15.48
N PRO A 114 -2.64 11.98 16.25
CA PRO A 114 -3.77 12.68 16.87
C PRO A 114 -4.78 13.25 15.88
N GLU A 115 -4.41 13.45 14.61
CA GLU A 115 -5.28 13.93 13.54
C GLU A 115 -5.82 12.80 12.64
N ASP A 116 -5.72 11.55 13.09
CA ASP A 116 -6.26 10.36 12.42
C ASP A 116 -5.69 10.15 11.00
N ARG A 117 -4.46 10.58 10.72
CA ARG A 117 -3.79 10.41 9.41
C ARG A 117 -3.01 9.10 9.25
N TRP A 118 -2.67 8.44 10.36
CA TRP A 118 -2.03 7.12 10.35
C TRP A 118 -2.26 6.39 11.68
N TYR A 119 -2.20 5.06 11.62
CA TYR A 119 -2.37 4.16 12.76
C TYR A 119 -1.36 3.02 12.72
N GLY A 120 -0.77 2.69 13.86
CA GLY A 120 0.07 1.51 14.02
C GLY A 120 -0.75 0.23 13.87
N THR A 121 -0.33 -0.63 12.94
CA THR A 121 -0.96 -1.95 12.70
C THR A 121 -0.16 -3.10 13.31
N PHE A 122 1.13 -2.89 13.56
CA PHE A 122 2.03 -3.87 14.15
C PHE A 122 3.05 -3.18 15.06
N LEU A 123 3.54 -3.91 16.06
CA LEU A 123 4.74 -3.56 16.81
C LEU A 123 5.81 -4.58 16.46
N THR A 124 6.92 -4.11 15.89
CA THR A 124 8.07 -4.94 15.58
C THR A 124 9.13 -4.72 16.66
N PRO A 125 9.30 -5.64 17.62
CA PRO A 125 10.31 -5.48 18.65
C PRO A 125 11.70 -5.64 18.03
N GLU A 126 12.58 -4.65 18.25
CA GLU A 126 13.99 -4.78 17.95
C GLU A 126 14.65 -5.62 19.04
N VAL A 127 15.05 -6.83 18.68
CA VAL A 127 15.66 -7.79 19.61
C VAL A 127 16.99 -8.29 19.06
N ILE A 128 17.85 -8.77 19.96
CA ILE A 128 19.10 -9.43 19.58
C ILE A 128 18.76 -10.85 19.15
N LEU A 129 18.95 -11.16 17.87
CA LEU A 129 18.97 -12.54 17.39
C LEU A 129 20.39 -13.07 17.56
N TYR A 130 20.54 -14.13 18.35
CA TYR A 130 21.81 -14.81 18.56
C TYR A 130 21.69 -16.30 18.23
N ASN A 131 22.81 -16.92 17.88
CA ASN A 131 22.87 -18.36 17.67
C ASN A 131 23.00 -19.06 19.03
N SER A 132 21.89 -19.62 19.50
CA SER A 132 21.80 -20.34 20.78
C SER A 132 22.65 -21.61 20.87
N ARG A 133 23.26 -22.06 19.77
CA ARG A 133 24.26 -23.15 19.78
C ARG A 133 25.66 -22.68 20.13
N THR A 134 25.92 -21.37 20.09
CA THR A 134 27.26 -20.79 20.25
C THR A 134 27.35 -19.73 21.35
N VAL A 135 26.22 -19.14 21.76
CA VAL A 135 26.15 -18.08 22.79
C VAL A 135 24.98 -18.43 23.74
N ALA A 136 25.20 -18.42 25.06
CA ALA A 136 24.13 -18.62 26.03
C ALA A 136 23.25 -17.35 26.13
N ALA A 137 22.01 -17.50 26.62
CA ALA A 137 21.10 -16.34 26.73
C ALA A 137 21.59 -15.30 27.76
N GLU A 138 22.31 -15.79 28.77
CA GLU A 138 22.90 -15.03 29.87
C GLU A 138 24.26 -14.36 29.56
N ASP A 139 24.84 -14.63 28.38
CA ASP A 139 26.08 -13.99 27.89
C ASP A 139 25.80 -12.67 27.17
#